data_AF-A0A2T0FDQ6-F1
#
_entry.id   AF-A0A2T0FDQ6-F1
#
_cell.length_a   1.000
_cell.length_b   1.000
_cell.length_c   1.000
_cell.angle_alpha   90.00
_cell.angle_beta   90.00
_cell.angle_gamma   90.00
#
_symmetry.space_group_name_H-M   'P 1'
#
loop_
_entity.id
_entity.type
_entity.pdbx_description
1 polymer ?
#
loop_
_entity_poly.entity_id
_entity_poly.type
_entity_poly.pdbx_seq_one_letter_code
_entity_poly.pdbx_strand_id
1 'polypeptide(L)'
;MKGSWNKKINEVYVDPLPFEVQPLPTLILHNPVSVLYFLYKLCFSPAPRQVKIAGTFDPNDPSMAVRVTDESTMLRLWEMGFFGKGSLSRSEPSWYGRTCRRLGLDGGEMSLEELTELRRQKRRILKRERDLAERQELHNKLVAEGRAEPVNLIELAALAEEDAQPPIRDEDRELVKGDTIIKLEHLQLMPCEALFLQLGLGVLDISDNDGVMSIMKSVESLAKGKLLTEYIAYHYYRSLGWCVRSGVKFGTDFILYRRGPPFQHAEFAVMAVYANRHEIHDWWWSQGVARVVGSVKKTLAFAYVEGPDPDLVDYSEIKTISDWRALLAQYSVQSVIYSRWTPNRTRD
;
A
#
# COMPACT_ATOMS: atom_id res chain seq x y z
N MET A 1 -7.98 11.33 -23.32
CA MET A 1 -8.05 11.38 -21.84
C MET A 1 -7.05 10.49 -21.11
N LYS A 2 -6.88 9.19 -21.43
CA LYS A 2 -5.89 8.32 -20.75
C LYS A 2 -4.42 8.81 -20.82
N GLY A 3 -4.00 9.40 -21.95
CA GLY A 3 -2.62 9.88 -22.14
C GLY A 3 -2.21 11.06 -21.24
N SER A 4 -3.12 12.01 -21.01
CA SER A 4 -2.87 13.15 -20.11
C SER A 4 -2.79 12.74 -18.64
N TRP A 5 -3.58 11.74 -18.25
CA TRP A 5 -3.63 11.26 -16.87
C TRP A 5 -2.40 10.41 -16.52
N ASN A 6 -1.94 9.55 -17.44
CA ASN A 6 -0.68 8.81 -17.27
C ASN A 6 0.55 9.72 -17.22
N LYS A 7 0.53 10.86 -17.93
CA LYS A 7 1.61 11.84 -17.90
C LYS A 7 1.73 12.47 -16.50
N LYS A 8 0.60 12.88 -15.90
CA LYS A 8 0.55 13.40 -14.52
C LYS A 8 1.05 12.40 -13.47
N ILE A 9 0.67 11.12 -13.56
CA ILE A 9 1.13 10.12 -12.56
C ILE A 9 2.64 9.89 -12.65
N ASN A 10 3.19 9.87 -13.86
CA ASN A 10 4.65 9.75 -14.01
C ASN A 10 5.41 10.95 -13.45
N GLU A 11 4.79 12.14 -13.45
CA GLU A 11 5.35 13.37 -12.89
C GLU A 11 5.26 13.41 -11.36
N VAL A 12 4.25 12.78 -10.76
CA VAL A 12 4.10 12.68 -9.30
C VAL A 12 5.04 11.60 -8.72
N TYR A 13 5.06 10.41 -9.32
CA TYR A 13 5.84 9.27 -8.84
C TYR A 13 7.10 9.07 -9.68
N VAL A 14 7.98 10.08 -9.64
CA VAL A 14 9.29 10.07 -10.32
C VAL A 14 10.30 9.27 -9.51
N ASP A 15 10.40 9.57 -8.22
CA ASP A 15 11.45 9.02 -7.36
C ASP A 15 10.99 7.74 -6.65
N PRO A 16 11.78 6.64 -6.69
CA PRO A 16 11.40 5.38 -6.05
C PRO A 16 11.69 5.34 -4.54
N LEU A 17 12.48 6.29 -4.03
CA LEU A 17 12.92 6.38 -2.64
C LEU A 17 12.91 7.84 -2.19
N PRO A 18 12.74 8.12 -0.89
CA PRO A 18 12.58 9.47 -0.34
C PRO A 18 13.91 10.23 -0.22
N PHE A 19 14.66 10.30 -1.32
CA PHE A 19 15.86 11.10 -1.46
C PHE A 19 15.67 12.20 -2.48
N GLU A 20 16.19 13.38 -2.19
CA GLU A 20 16.33 14.42 -3.20
C GLU A 20 17.56 14.11 -4.05
N VAL A 21 17.32 13.58 -5.25
CA VAL A 21 18.34 13.29 -6.25
C VAL A 21 18.25 14.28 -7.40
N GLN A 22 19.41 14.73 -7.88
CA GLN A 22 19.48 15.50 -9.12
C GLN A 22 19.66 14.52 -10.29
N PRO A 23 18.75 14.49 -11.27
CA PRO A 23 18.89 13.59 -12.42
C PRO A 23 20.12 14.01 -13.25
N LEU A 24 20.88 13.02 -13.71
CA LEU A 24 21.96 13.26 -14.66
C LEU A 24 21.38 13.78 -15.98
N PRO A 25 22.06 14.72 -16.66
CA PRO A 25 21.60 15.22 -17.95
C PRO A 25 21.60 14.11 -19.00
N THR A 26 20.85 14.30 -20.08
CA THR A 26 20.86 13.36 -21.20
C THR A 26 22.24 13.35 -21.86
N LEU A 27 22.84 12.16 -21.96
CA LEU A 27 24.14 11.97 -22.59
C LEU A 27 23.97 11.87 -24.11
N ILE A 28 24.46 12.86 -24.84
CA ILE A 28 24.47 12.89 -26.30
C ILE A 28 25.91 12.70 -26.77
N LEU A 29 26.27 11.46 -27.11
CA LEU A 29 27.66 11.06 -27.40
C LEU A 29 28.33 11.86 -28.53
N HIS A 30 27.56 12.31 -29.51
CA HIS A 30 28.08 13.08 -30.65
C HIS A 30 28.28 14.57 -30.34
N ASN A 31 27.82 15.07 -29.18
CA ASN A 31 28.01 16.44 -28.75
C ASN A 31 29.07 16.50 -27.63
N PRO A 32 30.29 16.98 -27.89
CA PRO A 32 31.35 17.02 -26.89
C PRO A 32 30.98 17.88 -25.67
N VAL A 33 30.17 18.93 -25.85
CA VAL A 33 29.67 19.76 -24.74
C VAL A 33 28.71 18.96 -23.84
N SER A 34 27.85 18.13 -24.43
CA SER A 34 26.95 17.24 -23.68
C SER A 34 27.75 16.21 -22.87
N VAL A 35 28.78 15.62 -23.47
CA VAL A 35 29.68 14.68 -22.77
C VAL A 35 30.40 15.36 -21.62
N LEU A 36 30.97 16.55 -21.84
CA LEU A 36 31.67 17.31 -20.79
C LEU A 36 30.71 17.72 -19.67
N TYR A 37 29.50 18.18 -19.99
CA TYR A 37 28.49 18.55 -18.99
C TYR A 37 28.01 17.34 -18.19
N PHE A 38 27.83 16.19 -18.85
CA PHE A 38 27.49 14.93 -18.19
C PHE A 38 28.59 14.47 -17.23
N LEU A 39 29.85 14.49 -17.67
CA LEU A 39 31.00 14.13 -16.82
C LEU A 39 31.15 15.10 -15.64
N TYR A 40 30.99 16.40 -15.87
CA TYR A 40 30.97 17.39 -14.80
C TYR A 40 29.88 17.07 -13.78
N LYS A 41 28.64 16.81 -14.22
CA LYS A 41 27.55 16.42 -13.32
C LYS A 41 27.81 15.08 -12.64
N LEU A 42 28.41 14.11 -13.31
CA LEU A 42 28.74 12.82 -12.69
C LEU A 42 29.77 12.96 -11.56
N CYS A 43 30.80 13.79 -11.76
CA CYS A 43 31.87 13.98 -10.78
C CYS A 43 31.54 14.97 -9.66
N PHE A 44 30.70 15.98 -9.94
CA PHE A 44 30.46 17.11 -9.03
C PHE A 44 29.00 17.27 -8.59
N SER A 45 28.11 16.30 -8.88
CA SER A 45 26.76 16.36 -8.32
C SER A 45 26.82 16.23 -6.79
N PRO A 46 26.03 17.03 -6.07
CA PRO A 46 25.96 16.92 -4.62
C PRO A 46 25.44 15.53 -4.23
N ALA A 47 25.88 15.04 -3.08
CA ALA A 47 25.34 13.83 -2.50
C ALA A 47 23.81 13.97 -2.34
N PRO A 48 23.05 12.87 -2.53
CA PRO A 48 21.59 12.90 -2.37
C PRO A 48 21.24 13.40 -0.98
N ARG A 49 20.32 14.39 -0.91
CA ARG A 49 19.91 14.96 0.37
C ARG A 49 18.86 14.07 1.03
N GLN A 50 19.14 13.68 2.27
CA GLN A 50 18.21 12.95 3.12
C GLN A 50 17.41 13.94 3.95
N VAL A 51 16.09 13.99 3.75
CA VAL A 51 15.20 14.79 4.59
C VAL A 51 14.73 13.90 5.74
N LYS A 52 15.04 14.30 6.97
CA LYS A 52 14.61 13.57 8.16
C LYS A 52 13.11 13.73 8.35
N ILE A 53 12.43 12.62 8.56
CA ILE A 53 10.98 12.54 8.77
C ILE A 53 10.75 12.05 10.19
N ALA A 54 9.99 12.81 10.98
CA ALA A 54 9.64 12.41 12.33
C ALA A 54 8.51 11.36 12.32
N GLY A 55 8.73 10.24 12.98
CA GLY A 55 7.74 9.20 13.24
C GLY A 55 7.54 9.01 14.75
N THR A 56 6.33 8.66 15.15
CA THR A 56 6.01 8.29 16.53
C THR A 56 5.70 6.81 16.61
N PHE A 57 6.26 6.14 17.62
CA PHE A 57 6.01 4.74 17.92
C PHE A 57 5.48 4.63 19.34
N ASP A 58 4.37 3.92 19.52
CA ASP A 58 3.81 3.61 20.83
C ASP A 58 3.91 2.09 21.05
N PRO A 59 4.79 1.63 21.96
CA PRO A 59 4.93 0.21 22.28
C PRO A 59 3.66 -0.46 22.81
N ASN A 60 2.69 0.32 23.30
CA ASN A 60 1.44 -0.22 23.86
C ASN A 60 0.35 -0.37 22.80
N ASP A 61 0.53 0.21 21.60
CA ASP A 61 -0.45 0.09 20.52
C ASP A 61 -0.38 -1.32 19.91
N PRO A 62 -1.47 -2.12 19.95
CA PRO A 62 -1.48 -3.48 19.37
C PRO A 62 -1.16 -3.51 17.87
N SER A 63 -1.31 -2.39 17.15
CA SER A 63 -0.95 -2.32 15.74
C SER A 63 0.56 -2.38 15.48
N MET A 64 1.38 -2.05 16.49
CA MET A 64 2.84 -1.97 16.41
C MET A 64 3.35 -1.13 15.22
N ALA A 65 2.51 -0.25 14.68
CA ALA A 65 2.82 0.56 13.52
C ALA A 65 3.45 1.88 13.93
N VAL A 66 4.42 2.36 13.15
CA VAL A 66 4.97 3.71 13.32
C VAL A 66 4.06 4.69 12.61
N ARG A 67 3.71 5.78 13.28
CA ARG A 67 2.76 6.79 12.80
C ARG A 67 3.50 8.03 12.34
N VAL A 68 3.15 8.53 11.16
CA VAL A 68 3.59 9.83 10.65
C VAL A 68 2.36 10.71 10.50
N THR A 69 2.33 11.84 11.18
CA THR A 69 1.15 12.72 11.28
C THR A 69 1.24 13.95 10.38
N ASP A 70 2.45 14.38 10.01
CA ASP A 70 2.62 15.57 9.16
C ASP A 70 2.27 15.27 7.71
N GLU A 71 1.38 16.09 7.12
CA GLU A 71 0.83 15.87 5.78
C GLU A 71 1.89 15.87 4.68
N SER A 72 2.85 16.80 4.76
CA SER A 72 3.90 16.91 3.73
C SER A 72 4.80 15.68 3.71
N THR A 73 5.16 15.17 4.90
CA THR A 73 5.98 13.97 5.03
C THR A 73 5.21 12.68 4.73
N MET A 74 3.91 12.62 5.04
CA MET A 74 3.04 11.51 4.65
C MET A 74 2.97 11.36 3.13
N LEU A 75 2.69 12.45 2.42
CA LEU A 75 2.65 12.47 0.96
C LEU A 75 4.02 12.13 0.38
N ARG A 76 5.10 12.70 0.91
CA ARG A 76 6.46 12.41 0.47
C ARG A 76 6.81 10.92 0.59
N LEU A 77 6.50 10.27 1.71
CA LEU A 77 6.74 8.83 1.88
C LEU A 77 5.90 7.98 0.91
N TRP A 78 4.68 8.42 0.63
CA TRP A 78 3.81 7.73 -0.32
C TRP A 78 4.28 7.89 -1.77
N GLU A 79 4.53 9.12 -2.20
CA GLU A 79 4.96 9.48 -3.55
C GLU A 79 6.35 8.92 -3.86
N MET A 80 7.26 8.96 -2.88
CA MET A 80 8.64 8.51 -3.02
C MET A 80 8.85 7.08 -2.50
N GLY A 81 8.08 6.12 -3.03
CA GLY A 81 8.32 4.69 -2.79
C GLY A 81 7.16 3.92 -2.14
N PHE A 82 5.97 4.52 -2.05
CA PHE A 82 4.72 3.89 -1.58
C PHE A 82 4.80 3.31 -0.17
N PHE A 83 5.50 4.01 0.73
CA PHE A 83 5.62 3.58 2.12
C PHE A 83 4.34 3.85 2.91
N GLY A 84 4.02 2.95 3.83
CA GLY A 84 2.93 3.13 4.78
C GLY A 84 1.54 3.08 4.17
N LYS A 85 0.51 3.26 4.98
CA LYS A 85 -0.88 3.25 4.55
C LYS A 85 -1.65 4.30 5.33
N GLY A 86 -2.48 5.10 4.67
CA GLY A 86 -3.36 6.03 5.36
C GLY A 86 -4.28 5.30 6.33
N SER A 87 -4.44 5.83 7.55
CA SER A 87 -5.33 5.26 8.57
C SER A 87 -6.81 5.36 8.18
N LEU A 88 -7.17 6.42 7.45
CA LEU A 88 -8.55 6.72 7.01
C LEU A 88 -8.73 6.61 5.48
N SER A 89 -7.68 6.21 4.77
CA SER A 89 -7.68 5.98 3.33
C SER A 89 -7.35 4.54 2.98
N ARG A 90 -7.71 4.10 1.76
CA ARG A 90 -7.48 2.72 1.35
C ARG A 90 -6.01 2.44 1.07
N SER A 91 -5.27 3.48 0.66
CA SER A 91 -3.86 3.44 0.26
C SER A 91 -3.17 4.79 0.53
N GLU A 92 -3.20 5.68 -0.46
CA GLU A 92 -2.68 7.05 -0.40
C GLU A 92 -3.43 7.87 0.66
N PRO A 93 -2.73 8.67 1.49
CA PRO A 93 -3.34 9.55 2.49
C PRO A 93 -4.12 10.68 1.80
N SER A 94 -5.34 10.37 1.40
CA SER A 94 -6.22 11.24 0.60
C SER A 94 -7.49 11.63 1.33
N TRP A 95 -7.65 11.22 2.59
CA TRP A 95 -8.89 11.41 3.34
C TRP A 95 -9.22 12.89 3.51
N TYR A 96 -8.21 13.73 3.78
CA TYR A 96 -8.40 15.16 3.98
C TYR A 96 -9.03 15.81 2.74
N GLY A 97 -8.37 15.71 1.58
CA GLY A 97 -8.88 16.28 0.32
C GLY A 97 -10.24 15.70 -0.11
N ARG A 98 -10.48 14.39 0.10
CA ARG A 98 -11.79 13.77 -0.16
C ARG A 98 -12.88 14.35 0.74
N THR A 99 -12.57 14.61 2.01
CA THR A 99 -13.52 15.11 2.99
C THR A 99 -13.83 16.59 2.74
N CYS A 100 -12.82 17.42 2.44
CA CYS A 100 -13.02 18.81 2.01
C CYS A 100 -13.97 18.90 0.81
N ARG A 101 -13.74 18.06 -0.21
CA ARG A 101 -14.55 18.03 -1.42
C ARG A 101 -15.97 17.51 -1.16
N ARG A 102 -16.12 16.49 -0.31
CA ARG A 102 -17.44 15.97 0.12
C ARG A 102 -18.25 17.03 0.86
N LEU A 103 -17.60 17.86 1.69
CA LEU A 103 -18.24 18.94 2.44
C LEU A 103 -18.37 20.25 1.67
N GLY A 104 -17.96 20.27 0.39
CA GLY A 104 -18.07 21.46 -0.47
C GLY A 104 -17.12 22.61 -0.08
N LEU A 105 -16.10 22.31 0.73
CA LEU A 105 -15.11 23.29 1.20
C LEU A 105 -13.96 23.50 0.20
N ASP A 106 -13.81 22.61 -0.78
CA ASP A 106 -12.70 22.68 -1.74
C ASP A 106 -13.06 22.13 -3.14
N GLY A 107 -12.49 22.74 -4.19
CA GLY A 107 -12.84 22.54 -5.60
C GLY A 107 -11.83 21.71 -6.42
N GLY A 108 -10.87 21.04 -5.77
CA GLY A 108 -9.75 20.36 -6.44
C GLY A 108 -10.09 19.08 -7.24
N GLU A 109 -9.10 18.49 -7.91
CA GLU A 109 -9.23 17.30 -8.77
C GLU A 109 -9.63 16.01 -8.01
N MET A 110 -10.49 15.17 -8.61
CA MET A 110 -11.00 13.93 -8.01
C MET A 110 -9.92 12.86 -7.75
N SER A 111 -10.03 12.15 -6.62
CA SER A 111 -9.14 11.04 -6.26
C SER A 111 -9.46 9.72 -6.99
N LEU A 112 -8.50 8.78 -7.03
CA LEU A 112 -8.66 7.44 -7.57
C LEU A 112 -9.75 6.61 -6.87
N GLU A 113 -9.87 6.80 -5.56
CA GLU A 113 -10.89 6.14 -4.73
C GLU A 113 -12.28 6.68 -5.07
N GLU A 114 -12.43 8.01 -5.20
CA GLU A 114 -13.67 8.66 -5.62
C GLU A 114 -14.06 8.21 -7.04
N LEU A 115 -13.12 8.15 -7.99
CA LEU A 115 -13.40 7.62 -9.32
C LEU A 115 -13.93 6.18 -9.26
N THR A 116 -13.40 5.36 -8.33
CA THR A 116 -13.85 3.98 -8.13
C THR A 116 -15.23 3.94 -7.48
N GLU A 117 -15.50 4.80 -6.51
CA GLU A 117 -16.78 4.92 -5.82
C GLU A 117 -17.87 5.43 -6.76
N LEU A 118 -17.60 6.45 -7.57
CA LEU A 118 -18.52 6.97 -8.58
C LEU A 118 -18.85 5.90 -9.63
N ARG A 119 -17.86 5.09 -10.04
CA ARG A 119 -18.10 3.88 -10.88
C ARG A 119 -18.94 2.83 -10.15
N ARG A 120 -18.82 2.68 -8.83
CA ARG A 120 -19.63 1.74 -8.02
C ARG A 120 -21.06 2.26 -7.86
N GLN A 121 -21.23 3.55 -7.61
CA GLN A 121 -22.54 4.21 -7.53
C GLN A 121 -23.28 4.08 -8.86
N LYS A 122 -22.64 4.43 -9.98
CA LYS A 122 -23.21 4.22 -11.33
C LYS A 122 -23.62 2.77 -11.56
N ARG A 123 -22.79 1.79 -11.15
CA ARG A 123 -23.15 0.36 -11.24
C ARG A 123 -24.33 -0.03 -10.34
N ARG A 124 -24.43 0.56 -9.15
CA ARG A 124 -25.54 0.33 -8.22
C ARG A 124 -26.83 0.92 -8.75
N ILE A 125 -26.78 2.13 -9.29
CA ILE A 125 -27.92 2.81 -9.94
C ILE A 125 -28.39 1.98 -11.12
N LEU A 126 -27.49 1.62 -12.04
CA LEU A 126 -27.81 0.76 -13.18
C LEU A 126 -28.42 -0.59 -12.76
N LYS A 127 -27.90 -1.19 -11.69
CA LYS A 127 -28.46 -2.42 -11.14
C LYS A 127 -29.86 -2.19 -10.57
N ARG A 128 -30.06 -1.11 -9.81
CA ARG A 128 -31.37 -0.71 -9.27
C ARG A 128 -32.39 -0.45 -10.38
N GLU A 129 -32.00 0.28 -11.42
CA GLU A 129 -32.85 0.58 -12.58
C GLU A 129 -33.29 -0.70 -13.29
N ARG A 130 -32.36 -1.66 -13.48
CA ARG A 130 -32.68 -2.98 -14.04
C ARG A 130 -33.63 -3.76 -13.14
N ASP A 131 -33.34 -3.84 -11.85
CA ASP A 131 -34.17 -4.56 -10.87
C ASP A 131 -35.58 -3.93 -10.80
N LEU A 132 -35.70 -2.60 -10.92
CA LEU A 132 -36.97 -1.87 -10.97
C LEU A 132 -37.74 -2.15 -12.26
N ALA A 133 -37.08 -2.11 -13.41
CA ALA A 133 -37.70 -2.43 -14.71
C ALA A 133 -38.23 -3.87 -14.75
N GLU A 134 -37.44 -4.84 -14.28
CA GLU A 134 -37.87 -6.24 -14.18
C GLU A 134 -39.09 -6.41 -13.27
N ARG A 135 -39.10 -5.74 -12.11
CA ARG A 135 -40.26 -5.72 -11.21
C ARG A 135 -41.48 -5.08 -11.86
N GLN A 136 -41.29 -3.99 -12.60
CA GLN A 136 -42.37 -3.29 -13.28
C GLN A 136 -42.97 -4.15 -14.41
N GLU A 137 -42.15 -4.85 -15.20
CA GLU A 137 -42.63 -5.81 -16.20
C GLU A 137 -43.42 -6.96 -15.58
N LEU A 138 -42.92 -7.52 -14.47
CA LEU A 138 -43.58 -8.60 -13.74
C LEU A 138 -44.91 -8.12 -13.14
N HIS A 139 -44.92 -6.93 -12.57
CA HIS A 139 -46.13 -6.29 -12.06
C HIS A 139 -47.15 -6.02 -13.19
N ASN A 140 -46.72 -5.49 -14.34
CA ASN A 140 -47.60 -5.28 -15.50
C ASN A 140 -48.23 -6.59 -15.99
N LYS A 141 -47.49 -7.70 -15.98
CA LYS A 141 -48.04 -9.04 -16.28
C LYS A 141 -49.10 -9.47 -15.26
N LEU A 142 -48.85 -9.26 -13.96
CA LEU A 142 -49.83 -9.58 -12.90
C LEU A 142 -51.11 -8.73 -13.01
N VAL A 143 -50.99 -7.45 -13.37
CA VAL A 143 -52.14 -6.58 -13.63
C VAL A 143 -52.94 -7.09 -14.83
N ALA A 144 -52.27 -7.49 -15.91
CA ALA A 144 -52.93 -8.07 -17.10
C ALA A 144 -53.63 -9.41 -16.80
N GLU A 145 -53.10 -10.21 -15.87
CA GLU A 145 -53.72 -11.43 -15.35
C GLU A 145 -54.84 -11.17 -14.32
N GLY A 146 -55.11 -9.91 -13.97
CA GLY A 146 -56.11 -9.52 -12.97
C GLY A 146 -55.72 -9.85 -11.53
N ARG A 147 -54.42 -10.09 -11.27
CA ARG A 147 -53.87 -10.46 -9.95
C ARG A 147 -53.28 -9.29 -9.17
N ALA A 148 -53.20 -8.09 -9.75
CA ALA A 148 -52.65 -6.90 -9.12
C ALA A 148 -53.37 -5.61 -9.56
N GLU A 149 -53.32 -4.57 -8.73
CA GLU A 149 -53.83 -3.23 -9.03
C GLU A 149 -52.77 -2.35 -9.71
N PRO A 150 -53.16 -1.40 -10.58
CA PRO A 150 -52.23 -0.51 -11.26
C PRO A 150 -51.59 0.50 -10.29
N VAL A 151 -50.26 0.58 -10.29
CA VAL A 151 -49.49 1.51 -9.45
C VAL A 151 -49.40 2.90 -10.10
N ASN A 152 -49.54 3.95 -9.29
CA ASN A 152 -49.36 5.33 -9.72
C ASN A 152 -47.87 5.67 -9.88
N LEU A 153 -47.40 5.82 -11.13
CA LEU A 153 -45.98 6.08 -11.43
C LEU A 153 -45.48 7.44 -10.91
N ILE A 154 -46.36 8.41 -10.68
CA ILE A 154 -45.98 9.78 -10.28
C ILE A 154 -45.51 9.80 -8.83
N GLU A 155 -46.21 9.12 -7.92
CA GLU A 155 -45.81 8.99 -6.51
C GLU A 155 -44.51 8.20 -6.36
N LEU A 156 -44.32 7.16 -7.17
CA LEU A 156 -43.11 6.34 -7.15
C LEU A 156 -41.87 7.12 -7.60
N ALA A 157 -42.02 8.03 -8.56
CA ALA A 157 -40.95 8.91 -9.03
C ALA A 157 -40.58 9.99 -8.00
N ALA A 158 -41.57 10.58 -7.32
CA ALA A 158 -41.35 11.58 -6.28
C ALA A 158 -40.57 11.02 -5.06
N LEU A 159 -40.93 9.81 -4.60
CA LEU A 159 -40.21 9.12 -3.52
C LEU A 159 -38.75 8.77 -3.91
N ALA A 160 -38.49 8.51 -5.19
CA ALA A 160 -37.16 8.21 -5.69
C ALA A 160 -36.25 9.45 -5.81
N GLU A 161 -36.81 10.64 -6.01
CA GLU A 161 -36.06 11.91 -6.02
C GLU A 161 -35.67 12.37 -4.61
N GLU A 162 -36.52 12.17 -3.60
CA GLU A 162 -36.18 12.46 -2.20
C GLU A 162 -35.03 11.57 -1.66
N ASP A 163 -34.97 10.30 -2.07
CA ASP A 163 -33.91 9.35 -1.71
C ASP A 163 -32.57 9.58 -2.47
N ALA A 164 -32.53 10.51 -3.43
CA ALA A 164 -31.39 10.66 -4.34
C ALA A 164 -30.19 11.39 -3.72
N GLN A 165 -30.40 12.20 -2.67
CA GLN A 165 -29.33 12.95 -2.01
C GLN A 165 -29.03 12.35 -0.64
N PRO A 166 -27.83 11.77 -0.43
CA PRO A 166 -27.49 11.23 0.88
C PRO A 166 -27.47 12.38 1.91
N PRO A 167 -28.17 12.25 3.05
CA PRO A 167 -28.14 13.26 4.09
C PRO A 167 -26.70 13.42 4.63
N ILE A 168 -26.32 14.66 4.93
CA ILE A 168 -25.08 14.98 5.64
C ILE A 168 -25.16 14.30 7.01
N ARG A 169 -24.13 13.51 7.36
CA ARG A 169 -24.10 12.80 8.64
C ARG A 169 -23.82 13.79 9.76
N ASP A 170 -24.37 13.57 10.94
CA ASP A 170 -24.06 14.42 12.10
C ASP A 170 -22.56 14.39 12.45
N GLU A 171 -21.91 13.22 12.26
CA GLU A 171 -20.46 13.03 12.36
C GLU A 171 -19.66 14.03 11.50
N ASP A 172 -20.17 14.40 10.31
CA ASP A 172 -19.50 15.32 9.40
C ASP A 172 -19.48 16.75 9.94
N ARG A 173 -20.46 17.12 10.77
CA ARG A 173 -20.55 18.45 11.39
C ARG A 173 -19.50 18.64 12.47
N GLU A 174 -19.15 17.57 13.17
CA GLU A 174 -18.13 17.60 14.24
C GLU A 174 -16.70 17.76 13.69
N LEU A 175 -16.48 17.39 12.41
CA LEU A 175 -15.17 17.49 11.75
C LEU A 175 -14.81 18.92 11.33
N VAL A 176 -15.80 19.80 11.21
CA VAL A 176 -15.65 21.17 10.72
C VAL A 176 -15.43 22.12 11.89
N LYS A 177 -14.20 22.66 12.02
CA LYS A 177 -13.87 23.74 12.94
C LYS A 177 -13.71 25.03 12.15
N GLY A 178 -14.79 25.81 12.07
CA GLY A 178 -14.84 27.03 11.26
C GLY A 178 -14.83 26.70 9.76
N ASP A 179 -13.85 27.21 9.02
CA ASP A 179 -13.67 26.97 7.58
C ASP A 179 -12.67 25.82 7.29
N THR A 180 -12.21 25.13 8.32
CA THR A 180 -11.17 24.09 8.21
C THR A 180 -11.60 22.76 8.83
N ILE A 181 -11.22 21.66 8.17
CA ILE A 181 -11.43 20.30 8.69
C ILE A 181 -10.27 19.90 9.60
N ILE A 182 -10.59 19.19 10.69
CA ILE A 182 -9.61 18.59 11.58
C ILE A 182 -8.83 17.49 10.84
N LYS A 183 -7.50 17.59 10.81
CA LYS A 183 -6.63 16.57 10.24
C LYS A 183 -6.53 15.38 11.19
N LEU A 184 -7.26 14.31 10.87
CA LEU A 184 -7.30 13.07 11.66
C LEU A 184 -6.47 11.93 11.06
N GLU A 185 -6.20 12.00 9.75
CA GLU A 185 -5.46 10.95 9.06
C GLU A 185 -3.97 11.00 9.42
N HIS A 186 -3.40 9.83 9.63
CA HIS A 186 -1.97 9.60 9.79
C HIS A 186 -1.54 8.43 8.91
N LEU A 187 -0.28 8.43 8.50
CA LEU A 187 0.30 7.34 7.72
C LEU A 187 0.85 6.29 8.69
N GLN A 188 0.38 5.06 8.54
CA GLN A 188 0.84 3.90 9.32
C GLN A 188 1.91 3.14 8.53
N LEU A 189 3.13 3.14 9.03
CA LEU A 189 4.25 2.35 8.51
C LEU A 189 4.25 0.98 9.17
N MET A 190 4.39 -0.08 8.38
CA MET A 190 4.65 -1.42 8.91
C MET A 190 6.01 -1.43 9.63
N PRO A 191 6.23 -2.27 10.66
CA PRO A 191 7.52 -2.41 11.33
C PRO A 191 8.68 -2.57 10.33
N CYS A 192 8.54 -3.46 9.33
CA CYS A 192 9.55 -3.64 8.29
C CYS A 192 9.83 -2.38 7.46
N GLU A 193 8.80 -1.59 7.14
CA GLU A 193 8.95 -0.32 6.42
C GLU A 193 9.70 0.71 7.28
N ALA A 194 9.35 0.82 8.57
CA ALA A 194 9.98 1.74 9.50
C ALA A 194 11.47 1.40 9.71
N LEU A 195 11.78 0.11 9.93
CA LEU A 195 13.16 -0.39 10.01
C LEU A 195 13.95 -0.07 8.74
N PHE A 196 13.33 -0.22 7.56
CA PHE A 196 13.99 0.06 6.29
C PHE A 196 14.25 1.56 6.11
N LEU A 197 13.27 2.40 6.43
CA LEU A 197 13.39 3.85 6.33
C LEU A 197 14.42 4.42 7.32
N GLN A 198 14.53 3.85 8.52
CA GLN A 198 15.49 4.32 9.54
C GLN A 198 16.88 3.72 9.37
N LEU A 199 17.01 2.38 9.29
CA LEU A 199 18.31 1.70 9.24
C LEU A 199 18.88 1.58 7.82
N GLY A 200 18.02 1.35 6.83
CA GLY A 200 18.42 1.19 5.43
C GLY A 200 18.68 2.53 4.76
N LEU A 201 17.71 3.45 4.83
CA LEU A 201 17.77 4.74 4.14
C LEU A 201 18.24 5.90 5.02
N GLY A 202 18.05 5.84 6.34
CA GLY A 202 18.38 6.93 7.25
C GLY A 202 17.44 8.14 7.14
N VAL A 203 16.21 7.94 6.67
CA VAL A 203 15.23 9.02 6.41
C VAL A 203 14.26 9.19 7.58
N LEU A 204 13.89 8.11 8.25
CA LEU A 204 12.97 8.16 9.39
C LEU A 204 13.75 8.39 10.70
N ASP A 205 13.25 9.29 11.53
CA ASP A 205 13.68 9.52 12.90
C ASP A 205 12.51 9.28 13.85
N ILE A 206 12.69 8.39 14.81
CA ILE A 206 11.61 7.96 15.71
C ILE A 206 11.79 8.66 17.04
N SER A 207 10.75 9.36 17.49
CA SER A 207 10.80 10.24 18.66
C SER A 207 11.02 9.54 20.01
N ASP A 208 11.09 8.22 20.05
CA ASP A 208 11.35 7.44 21.27
C ASP A 208 12.86 7.35 21.53
N ASN A 209 13.29 7.40 22.80
CA ASN A 209 14.71 7.44 23.18
C ASN A 209 15.51 6.23 22.65
N ASP A 210 14.84 5.09 22.46
CA ASP A 210 15.42 3.85 21.96
C ASP A 210 15.17 3.63 20.44
N GLY A 211 14.40 4.50 19.78
CA GLY A 211 14.13 4.47 18.34
C GLY A 211 13.75 3.09 17.80
N VAL A 212 14.55 2.58 16.86
CA VAL A 212 14.37 1.24 16.24
C VAL A 212 14.44 0.10 17.25
N MET A 213 15.30 0.24 18.26
CA MET A 213 15.52 -0.84 19.23
C MET A 213 14.27 -1.07 20.06
N SER A 214 13.46 -0.02 20.29
CA SER A 214 12.13 -0.12 20.88
C SER A 214 11.22 -1.00 20.02
N ILE A 215 11.15 -0.75 18.70
CA ILE A 215 10.35 -1.55 17.77
C ILE A 215 10.81 -3.00 17.75
N MET A 216 12.11 -3.26 17.63
CA MET A 216 12.62 -4.63 17.57
C MET A 216 12.33 -5.40 18.85
N LYS A 217 12.57 -4.80 20.03
CA LYS A 217 12.26 -5.43 21.32
C LYS A 217 10.76 -5.69 21.47
N SER A 218 9.92 -4.69 21.19
CA SER A 218 8.46 -4.80 21.37
C SER A 218 7.81 -5.75 20.37
N VAL A 219 8.20 -5.70 19.09
CA VAL A 219 7.60 -6.55 18.07
C VAL A 219 8.17 -7.95 18.12
N GLU A 220 9.48 -8.12 18.30
CA GLU A 220 10.07 -9.46 18.27
C GLU A 220 9.77 -10.27 19.54
N SER A 221 9.59 -9.61 20.69
CA SER A 221 9.07 -10.28 21.88
C SER A 221 7.67 -10.88 21.67
N LEU A 222 6.86 -10.27 20.80
CA LEU A 222 5.54 -10.77 20.44
C LEU A 222 5.58 -11.76 19.26
N ALA A 223 6.45 -11.49 18.29
CA ALA A 223 6.48 -12.16 16.99
C ALA A 223 7.45 -13.35 16.91
N LYS A 224 8.30 -13.57 17.93
CA LYS A 224 9.27 -14.68 18.04
C LYS A 224 10.02 -14.89 16.72
N GLY A 225 11.00 -14.04 16.38
CA GLY A 225 11.85 -14.23 15.20
C GLY A 225 11.18 -13.95 13.83
N LYS A 226 9.85 -13.78 13.78
CA LYS A 226 9.11 -13.55 12.53
C LYS A 226 9.41 -12.18 11.95
N LEU A 227 9.59 -11.14 12.77
CA LEU A 227 9.85 -9.79 12.26
C LEU A 227 11.21 -9.73 11.57
N LEU A 228 12.26 -10.32 12.16
CA LEU A 228 13.58 -10.32 11.52
C LEU A 228 13.55 -11.05 10.17
N THR A 229 12.89 -12.20 10.11
CA THR A 229 12.70 -12.96 8.85
C THR A 229 11.96 -12.13 7.79
N GLU A 230 10.84 -11.51 8.17
CA GLU A 230 10.08 -10.61 7.30
C GLU A 230 10.90 -9.41 6.84
N TYR A 231 11.68 -8.81 7.75
CA TYR A 231 12.50 -7.65 7.44
C TYR A 231 13.63 -7.97 6.48
N ILE A 232 14.31 -9.10 6.64
CA ILE A 232 15.37 -9.55 5.71
C ILE A 232 14.78 -9.74 4.30
N ALA A 233 13.63 -10.43 4.20
CA ALA A 233 12.94 -10.58 2.92
C ALA A 233 12.49 -9.23 2.34
N TYR A 234 11.93 -8.34 3.17
CA TYR A 234 11.52 -6.99 2.78
C TYR A 234 12.71 -6.19 2.23
N HIS A 235 13.83 -6.17 2.96
CA HIS A 235 15.06 -5.48 2.58
C HIS A 235 15.62 -6.02 1.26
N TYR A 236 15.65 -7.35 1.08
CA TYR A 236 16.06 -8.00 -0.15
C TYR A 236 15.22 -7.57 -1.36
N TYR A 237 13.89 -7.58 -1.26
CA TYR A 237 13.06 -7.16 -2.40
C TYR A 237 13.13 -5.65 -2.66
N ARG A 238 13.25 -4.81 -1.62
CA ARG A 238 13.46 -3.37 -1.80
C ARG A 238 14.81 -3.06 -2.45
N SER A 239 15.88 -3.79 -2.11
CA SER A 239 17.21 -3.59 -2.72
C SER A 239 17.25 -4.01 -4.19
N LEU A 240 16.42 -4.98 -4.59
CA LEU A 240 16.18 -5.34 -5.99
C LEU A 240 15.29 -4.32 -6.76
N GLY A 241 14.79 -3.28 -6.08
CA GLY A 241 13.97 -2.23 -6.70
C GLY A 241 12.48 -2.56 -6.77
N TRP A 242 12.00 -3.61 -6.11
CA TRP A 242 10.56 -3.88 -6.02
C TRP A 242 9.89 -2.92 -5.04
N CYS A 243 8.68 -2.47 -5.38
CA CYS A 243 7.79 -1.82 -4.42
C CYS A 243 7.07 -2.91 -3.61
N VAL A 244 7.52 -3.09 -2.37
CA VAL A 244 7.01 -4.08 -1.42
C VAL A 244 5.89 -3.47 -0.57
N ARG A 245 4.75 -4.15 -0.46
CA ARG A 245 3.59 -3.73 0.35
C ARG A 245 3.03 -4.91 1.14
N SER A 246 2.21 -4.64 2.16
CA SER A 246 1.51 -5.68 2.92
C SER A 246 0.70 -6.62 2.01
N GLY A 247 0.91 -7.92 2.19
CA GLY A 247 0.17 -8.97 1.49
C GLY A 247 -1.08 -9.49 2.21
N VAL A 248 -1.44 -8.91 3.37
CA VAL A 248 -2.49 -9.46 4.27
C VAL A 248 -3.82 -9.75 3.56
N LYS A 249 -4.16 -8.96 2.54
CA LYS A 249 -5.39 -9.13 1.74
C LYS A 249 -5.43 -10.45 0.95
N PHE A 250 -4.29 -11.09 0.75
CA PHE A 250 -4.11 -12.31 -0.03
C PHE A 250 -3.61 -13.48 0.82
N GLY A 251 -3.55 -13.32 2.15
CA GLY A 251 -3.01 -14.32 3.05
C GLY A 251 -1.51 -14.52 2.91
N THR A 252 -0.78 -13.47 2.49
CA THR A 252 0.68 -13.49 2.34
C THR A 252 1.35 -12.36 3.12
N ASP A 253 2.64 -12.46 3.41
CA ASP A 253 3.35 -11.40 4.14
C ASP A 253 3.49 -10.15 3.27
N PHE A 254 3.92 -10.33 2.01
CA PHE A 254 4.13 -9.21 1.08
C PHE A 254 3.48 -9.40 -0.28
N ILE A 255 3.32 -8.29 -0.99
CA ILE A 255 3.06 -8.24 -2.43
C ILE A 255 4.08 -7.33 -3.11
N LEU A 256 4.51 -7.72 -4.31
CA LEU A 256 5.53 -7.01 -5.08
C LEU A 256 4.92 -6.32 -6.29
N TYR A 257 5.17 -5.02 -6.40
CA TYR A 257 4.89 -4.22 -7.58
C TYR A 257 6.20 -3.86 -8.27
N ARG A 258 6.25 -3.96 -9.60
CA ARG A 258 7.43 -3.54 -10.37
C ARG A 258 7.70 -2.04 -10.24
N ARG A 259 6.64 -1.23 -10.15
CA ARG A 259 6.73 0.23 -10.02
C ARG A 259 5.90 0.77 -8.87
N GLY A 260 4.63 0.37 -8.78
CA GLY A 260 3.77 0.73 -7.65
C GLY A 260 2.28 0.55 -7.94
N PRO A 261 1.42 0.69 -6.93
CA PRO A 261 -0.02 0.46 -7.04
C PRO A 261 -0.76 1.31 -8.10
N PRO A 262 -0.44 2.60 -8.34
CA PRO A 262 -1.13 3.40 -9.35
C PRO A 262 -0.85 2.95 -10.80
N PHE A 263 0.29 2.30 -11.03
CA PHE A 263 0.77 1.96 -12.37
C PHE A 263 0.27 0.61 -12.85
N GLN A 264 0.36 -0.40 -11.99
CA GLN A 264 0.05 -1.78 -12.34
C GLN A 264 -0.35 -2.58 -11.11
N HIS A 265 -0.99 -3.73 -11.32
CA HIS A 265 -1.25 -4.67 -10.25
C HIS A 265 0.05 -5.34 -9.76
N ALA A 266 0.07 -5.75 -8.49
CA ALA A 266 1.15 -6.56 -7.96
C ALA A 266 1.28 -7.88 -8.73
N GLU A 267 2.51 -8.25 -9.04
CA GLU A 267 2.86 -9.41 -9.85
C GLU A 267 3.04 -10.65 -8.98
N PHE A 268 3.81 -10.50 -7.89
CA PHE A 268 4.09 -11.57 -6.94
C PHE A 268 3.39 -11.33 -5.60
N ALA A 269 2.99 -12.42 -4.96
CA ALA A 269 2.67 -12.49 -3.54
C ALA A 269 3.72 -13.37 -2.86
N VAL A 270 4.28 -12.89 -1.74
CA VAL A 270 5.47 -13.45 -1.13
C VAL A 270 5.15 -13.94 0.28
N MET A 271 5.58 -15.17 0.58
CA MET A 271 5.66 -15.71 1.93
C MET A 271 7.12 -15.69 2.39
N ALA A 272 7.42 -14.99 3.48
CA ALA A 272 8.75 -15.02 4.09
C ALA A 272 8.82 -16.22 5.04
N VAL A 273 9.78 -17.13 4.80
CA VAL A 273 9.92 -18.37 5.56
C VAL A 273 11.37 -18.49 6.00
N TYR A 274 11.62 -18.72 7.27
CA TYR A 274 12.97 -19.04 7.73
C TYR A 274 13.30 -20.50 7.37
N ALA A 275 14.37 -20.72 6.60
CA ALA A 275 14.67 -22.00 5.96
C ALA A 275 14.86 -23.15 6.95
N ASN A 276 15.46 -22.86 8.10
CA ASN A 276 15.76 -23.85 9.13
C ASN A 276 14.65 -23.98 10.19
N ARG A 277 13.58 -23.18 10.10
CA ARG A 277 12.44 -23.38 10.99
C ARG A 277 11.68 -24.61 10.52
N HIS A 278 11.58 -25.61 11.40
CA HIS A 278 10.59 -26.67 11.28
C HIS A 278 9.17 -26.15 11.56
N GLU A 279 8.85 -24.90 11.23
CA GLU A 279 7.46 -24.47 11.14
C GLU A 279 6.88 -25.11 9.87
N ILE A 280 6.17 -26.20 10.13
CA ILE A 280 5.56 -27.15 9.22
C ILE A 280 4.55 -26.44 8.33
N HIS A 281 5.03 -25.76 7.29
CA HIS A 281 4.20 -25.45 6.14
C HIS A 281 4.02 -26.74 5.35
N ASP A 282 3.12 -27.60 5.85
CA ASP A 282 2.72 -28.81 5.15
C ASP A 282 2.29 -28.47 3.72
N TRP A 283 2.42 -29.45 2.84
CA TRP A 283 2.01 -29.32 1.45
C TRP A 283 0.58 -28.76 1.30
N TRP A 284 -0.33 -29.14 2.19
CA TRP A 284 -1.71 -28.63 2.24
C TRP A 284 -1.81 -27.13 2.47
N TRP A 285 -1.01 -26.60 3.40
CA TRP A 285 -0.97 -25.16 3.67
C TRP A 285 -0.44 -24.42 2.44
N SER A 286 0.64 -24.91 1.83
CA SER A 286 1.22 -24.34 0.61
C SER A 286 0.21 -24.35 -0.56
N GLN A 287 -0.57 -25.42 -0.72
CA GLN A 287 -1.66 -25.49 -1.69
C GLN A 287 -2.80 -24.51 -1.37
N GLY A 288 -3.12 -24.32 -0.09
CA GLY A 288 -4.12 -23.35 0.39
C GLY A 288 -3.75 -21.92 0.00
N VAL A 289 -2.53 -21.50 0.32
CA VAL A 289 -2.00 -20.18 -0.05
C VAL A 289 -1.95 -20.04 -1.58
N ALA A 290 -1.43 -21.04 -2.29
CA ALA A 290 -1.38 -21.03 -3.76
C ALA A 290 -2.77 -20.94 -4.41
N ARG A 291 -3.81 -21.50 -3.78
CA ARG A 291 -5.20 -21.37 -4.24
C ARG A 291 -5.72 -19.95 -4.09
N VAL A 292 -5.50 -19.31 -2.93
CA VAL A 292 -5.93 -17.93 -2.68
C VAL A 292 -5.20 -16.97 -3.63
N VAL A 293 -3.88 -17.07 -3.71
CA VAL A 293 -3.04 -16.23 -4.58
C VAL A 293 -3.36 -16.47 -6.06
N GLY A 294 -3.53 -17.72 -6.48
CA GLY A 294 -3.92 -18.07 -7.84
C GLY A 294 -5.31 -17.55 -8.25
N SER A 295 -6.27 -17.48 -7.30
CA SER A 295 -7.61 -16.94 -7.57
C SER A 295 -7.62 -15.46 -7.96
N VAL A 296 -6.66 -14.70 -7.44
CA VAL A 296 -6.46 -13.28 -7.77
C VAL A 296 -5.42 -13.06 -8.87
N LYS A 297 -5.03 -14.14 -9.59
CA LYS A 297 -4.10 -14.13 -10.72
C LYS A 297 -2.73 -13.52 -10.37
N LYS A 298 -2.21 -13.85 -9.19
CA LYS A 298 -0.85 -13.51 -8.76
C LYS A 298 0.03 -14.76 -8.76
N THR A 299 1.33 -14.56 -8.84
CA THR A 299 2.31 -15.63 -8.72
C THR A 299 2.76 -15.73 -7.26
N LEU A 300 2.66 -16.90 -6.65
CA LEU A 300 3.15 -17.14 -5.30
C LEU A 300 4.68 -17.37 -5.35
N ALA A 301 5.40 -16.70 -4.46
CA ALA A 301 6.83 -16.93 -4.24
C ALA A 301 7.08 -17.18 -2.74
N PHE A 302 7.88 -18.21 -2.45
CA PHE A 302 8.45 -18.41 -1.13
C PHE A 302 9.82 -17.76 -1.07
N ALA A 303 10.02 -16.86 -0.12
CA ALA A 303 11.31 -16.25 0.19
C ALA A 303 11.90 -16.98 1.40
N TYR A 304 12.78 -17.94 1.12
CA TYR A 304 13.51 -18.68 2.14
C TYR A 304 14.68 -17.84 2.65
N VAL A 305 14.64 -17.52 3.94
CA VAL A 305 15.70 -16.79 4.63
C VAL A 305 16.60 -17.80 5.32
N GLU A 306 17.88 -17.84 4.92
CA GLU A 306 18.91 -18.71 5.48
C GLU A 306 19.87 -17.88 6.33
N GLY A 307 20.25 -18.37 7.51
CA GLY A 307 21.18 -17.68 8.41
C GLY A 307 21.13 -18.22 9.84
N PRO A 308 21.62 -17.47 10.83
CA PRO A 308 21.45 -17.77 12.25
C PRO A 308 19.98 -17.77 12.67
N ASP A 309 19.63 -18.54 13.69
CA ASP A 309 18.26 -18.61 14.20
C ASP A 309 17.78 -17.23 14.68
N PRO A 310 16.74 -16.63 14.06
CA PRO A 310 16.19 -15.34 14.46
C PRO A 310 15.74 -15.28 15.93
N ASP A 311 15.33 -16.41 16.51
CA ASP A 311 14.88 -16.47 17.90
C ASP A 311 16.03 -16.35 18.91
N LEU A 312 17.26 -16.64 18.48
CA LEU A 312 18.46 -16.64 19.31
C LEU A 312 19.27 -15.35 19.20
N VAL A 313 18.80 -14.37 18.40
CA VAL A 313 19.49 -13.09 18.22
C VAL A 313 19.28 -12.21 19.45
N ASP A 314 20.38 -11.84 20.12
CA ASP A 314 20.34 -10.88 21.22
C ASP A 314 20.38 -9.44 20.67
N TYR A 315 19.22 -8.81 20.61
CA TYR A 315 19.09 -7.42 20.17
C TYR A 315 19.76 -6.41 21.12
N SER A 316 20.10 -6.78 22.35
CA SER A 316 20.77 -5.86 23.29
C SER A 316 22.21 -5.54 22.91
N GLU A 317 22.84 -6.42 22.14
CA GLU A 317 24.21 -6.23 21.62
C GLU A 317 24.27 -5.28 20.42
N ILE A 318 23.13 -5.05 19.76
CA ILE A 318 23.02 -4.21 18.57
C ILE A 318 22.81 -2.75 19.00
N LYS A 319 23.87 -1.96 18.96
CA LYS A 319 23.84 -0.53 19.35
C LYS A 319 24.05 0.42 18.17
N THR A 320 24.81 -0.03 17.17
CA THR A 320 25.21 0.79 16.03
C THR A 320 24.60 0.27 14.74
N ILE A 321 24.42 1.15 13.75
CA ILE A 321 24.03 0.79 12.38
C ILE A 321 25.02 -0.23 11.77
N SER A 322 26.30 -0.15 12.13
CA SER A 322 27.34 -1.10 11.69
C SER A 322 27.07 -2.51 12.21
N ASP A 323 26.63 -2.65 13.45
CA ASP A 323 26.32 -3.94 14.07
C ASP A 323 25.10 -4.56 13.39
N TRP A 324 24.09 -3.75 13.08
CA TRP A 324 22.93 -4.17 12.30
C TRP A 324 23.32 -4.67 10.90
N ARG A 325 24.22 -3.96 10.21
CA ARG A 325 24.71 -4.40 8.90
C ARG A 325 25.48 -5.72 9.00
N ALA A 326 26.28 -5.90 10.05
CA ALA A 326 27.01 -7.14 10.31
C ALA A 326 26.05 -8.31 10.60
N LEU A 327 24.93 -8.07 11.28
CA LEU A 327 23.87 -9.06 11.45
C LEU A 327 23.24 -9.43 10.10
N LEU A 328 22.77 -8.44 9.33
CA LEU A 328 22.12 -8.70 8.04
C LEU A 328 23.03 -9.42 7.04
N ALA A 329 24.34 -9.18 7.09
CA ALA A 329 25.31 -9.83 6.22
C ALA A 329 25.44 -11.35 6.46
N GLN A 330 24.97 -11.85 7.60
CA GLN A 330 24.95 -13.28 7.91
C GLN A 330 23.76 -14.01 7.29
N TYR A 331 22.77 -13.28 6.80
CA TYR A 331 21.57 -13.83 6.20
C TYR A 331 21.63 -13.79 4.68
N SER A 332 21.02 -14.79 4.04
CA SER A 332 20.80 -14.82 2.60
C SER A 332 19.34 -15.17 2.29
N VAL A 333 18.86 -14.75 1.13
CA VAL A 333 17.47 -14.97 0.71
C VAL A 333 17.45 -15.73 -0.60
N GLN A 334 16.76 -16.86 -0.61
CA GLN A 334 16.47 -17.64 -1.82
C GLN A 334 14.98 -17.59 -2.12
N SER A 335 14.62 -17.09 -3.31
CA SER A 335 13.22 -17.01 -3.72
C SER A 335 12.84 -18.14 -4.68
N VAL A 336 11.84 -18.93 -4.32
CA VAL A 336 11.31 -20.04 -5.14
C VAL A 336 9.89 -19.70 -5.58
N ILE A 337 9.64 -19.73 -6.89
CA ILE A 337 8.30 -19.56 -7.44
C ILE A 337 7.52 -20.85 -7.22
N TYR A 338 6.32 -20.72 -6.66
CA TYR A 338 5.42 -21.84 -6.42
C TYR A 338 4.19 -21.75 -7.30
N SER A 339 4.06 -22.71 -8.21
CA SER A 339 2.84 -22.91 -8.99
C SER A 339 1.96 -23.94 -8.34
N ARG A 340 0.65 -23.67 -8.27
CA ARG A 340 -0.34 -24.66 -7.83
C ARG A 340 -0.26 -25.92 -8.70
N TRP A 341 -0.12 -27.06 -8.05
CA TRP A 341 -0.18 -28.35 -8.73
C TRP A 341 -1.62 -28.64 -9.13
N THR A 342 -1.84 -28.97 -10.40
CA THR A 342 -3.17 -29.32 -10.92
C THR A 342 -3.04 -30.60 -11.73
N PRO A 343 -3.70 -31.71 -11.33
CA PRO A 343 -3.51 -33.01 -11.97
C PRO A 343 -3.62 -32.96 -13.49
N ASN A 344 -4.50 -32.13 -14.05
CA ASN A 344 -4.70 -32.03 -15.50
C ASN A 344 -3.59 -31.28 -16.26
N ARG A 345 -2.68 -30.57 -15.58
CA ARG A 345 -1.62 -29.76 -16.21
C ARG A 345 -0.20 -30.14 -15.82
N THR A 346 -0.02 -30.87 -14.72
CA THR A 346 1.30 -31.12 -14.08
C THR A 346 1.58 -32.61 -13.88
N ARG A 347 0.93 -33.49 -14.66
CA ARG A 347 1.09 -34.94 -14.59
C ARG A 347 2.06 -35.49 -15.64
N ASP A 348 2.41 -34.66 -16.61
CA ASP A 348 3.50 -34.88 -17.57
C ASP A 348 4.74 -34.13 -17.08
#